data_AF-A0AAP9Y939-F1
#
_entry.id   AF-A0AAP9Y939-F1
#
_cell.length_a   1.000
_cell.length_b   1.000
_cell.length_c   1.000
_cell.angle_alpha   90.00
_cell.angle_beta   90.00
_cell.angle_gamma   90.00
#
_symmetry.space_group_name_H-M   'P 1'
#
loop_
_entity.id
_entity.type
_entity.pdbx_description
1 polymer ?
#
loop_
_entity_poly.entity_id
_entity_poly.type
_entity_poly.pdbx_seq_one_letter_code
_entity_poly.pdbx_strand_id
1 'polypeptide(L)'
;MDFMDEYAEVMNKYTKTEVYNDFKRGYTGLSITYGFALRDMLWLEDGVYCFDEEERGEVRRGGMFNSPSIDLTQKVMLNYTVSILRHALGFESLGLPMEEDELPNGWRLQEAPIWRYVALDGPNGEHLDFETSGERFCVPLAWLYDVSPSELLHTYMLPDGGPLLRRWLGRPYWR
;
A
#
# COMPACT_ATOMS: atom_id res chain seq x y z
N MET A 1 2.37 -9.61 16.80
CA MET A 1 2.13 -8.16 16.70
C MET A 1 1.21 -7.97 15.51
N ASP A 2 0.18 -7.13 15.61
CA ASP A 2 -0.64 -6.79 14.43
C ASP A 2 0.21 -5.97 13.44
N PHE A 3 0.02 -6.15 12.14
CA PHE A 3 0.84 -5.48 11.12
C PHE A 3 0.83 -3.95 11.28
N MET A 4 -0.32 -3.37 11.63
CA MET A 4 -0.45 -1.91 11.79
C MET A 4 0.38 -1.38 12.98
N ASP A 5 0.51 -2.17 14.05
CA ASP A 5 1.39 -1.84 15.18
C ASP A 5 2.86 -1.91 14.76
N GLU A 6 3.24 -2.96 14.01
CA GLU A 6 4.58 -3.14 13.50
C GLU A 6 5.00 -2.03 12.53
N TYR A 7 4.13 -1.73 11.58
CA TYR A 7 4.31 -0.65 10.62
C TYR A 7 4.49 0.69 11.33
N ALA A 8 3.64 0.99 12.32
CA ALA A 8 3.76 2.21 13.11
C ALA A 8 5.08 2.26 13.89
N GLU A 9 5.48 1.17 14.54
CA GLU A 9 6.76 1.11 15.27
C GLU A 9 7.96 1.35 14.34
N VAL A 10 8.00 0.67 13.20
CA VAL A 10 9.07 0.79 12.20
C VAL A 10 9.12 2.22 11.64
N MET A 11 7.99 2.76 11.20
CA MET A 11 7.95 4.08 10.59
C MET A 11 8.35 5.18 11.58
N ASN A 12 7.82 5.16 12.81
CA ASN A 12 8.19 6.14 13.85
C ASN A 12 9.66 6.01 14.27
N LYS A 13 10.23 4.80 14.24
CA LYS A 13 11.62 4.57 14.65
C LYS A 13 12.63 5.04 13.62
N TYR A 14 12.38 4.75 12.34
CA TYR A 14 13.38 4.94 11.28
C TYR A 14 13.17 6.20 10.45
N THR A 15 11.96 6.77 10.46
CA THR A 15 11.62 7.93 9.64
C THR A 15 11.29 9.15 10.50
N LYS A 16 11.00 10.29 9.87
CA LYS A 16 10.45 11.48 10.55
C LYS A 16 8.92 11.55 10.47
N THR A 17 8.29 10.51 9.95
CA THR A 17 6.84 10.41 9.83
C THR A 17 6.26 10.00 11.17
N GLU A 18 5.16 10.63 11.56
CA GLU A 18 4.39 10.21 12.74
C GLU A 18 3.29 9.27 12.30
N VAL A 19 3.31 8.03 12.79
CA VAL A 19 2.28 7.03 12.50
C VAL A 19 1.53 6.67 13.76
N TYR A 20 0.21 6.88 13.75
CA TYR A 20 -0.66 6.57 14.88
C TYR A 20 -1.70 5.51 14.48
N ASN A 21 -1.66 4.37 15.16
CA ASN A 21 -2.63 3.29 15.01
C ASN A 21 -3.78 3.45 16.02
N ASP A 22 -4.89 4.08 15.61
CA ASP A 22 -6.05 4.30 16.48
C ASP A 22 -7.05 3.12 16.48
N PHE A 23 -6.90 2.13 15.59
CA PHE A 23 -7.66 0.86 15.65
C PHE A 23 -7.57 0.20 17.03
N LYS A 24 -6.39 0.26 17.64
CA LYS A 24 -6.12 -0.32 18.97
C LYS A 24 -6.85 0.38 20.11
N ARG A 25 -7.31 1.62 19.88
CA ARG A 25 -8.05 2.44 20.85
C ARG A 25 -9.57 2.37 20.63
N GLY A 26 -10.04 1.51 19.72
CA GLY A 26 -11.45 1.37 19.38
C GLY A 26 -11.97 2.43 18.40
N TYR A 27 -11.08 3.23 17.82
CA TYR A 27 -11.42 4.10 16.69
C TYR A 27 -11.16 3.36 15.37
N THR A 28 -11.53 3.96 14.26
CA THR A 28 -11.63 3.27 12.98
C THR A 28 -10.46 3.53 12.03
N GLY A 29 -9.28 3.95 12.48
CA GLY A 29 -8.21 4.30 11.53
C GLY A 29 -6.76 4.28 12.01
N LEU A 30 -5.87 4.44 11.04
CA LEU A 30 -4.45 4.72 11.16
C LEU A 30 -4.13 5.98 10.37
N SER A 31 -3.31 6.85 10.95
CA SER A 31 -2.85 8.10 10.32
C SER A 31 -1.35 8.07 10.11
N ILE A 32 -0.90 8.61 8.96
CA ILE A 32 0.49 8.73 8.56
C ILE A 32 0.75 10.20 8.26
N THR A 33 1.45 10.90 9.17
CA THR A 33 1.63 12.35 9.09
C THR A 33 3.05 12.70 8.63
N TYR A 34 3.14 13.41 7.51
CA TYR A 34 4.42 13.88 6.94
C TYR A 34 4.80 15.30 7.37
N GLY A 35 3.84 16.05 7.91
CA GLY A 35 3.97 17.45 8.30
C GLY A 35 2.61 18.06 8.67
N PHE A 36 2.52 19.39 8.75
CA PHE A 36 1.34 20.05 9.32
C PHE A 36 0.04 19.93 8.49
N ALA A 37 0.12 19.68 7.18
CA ALA A 37 -1.03 19.84 6.27
C ALA A 37 -1.39 18.63 5.40
N LEU A 38 -0.58 17.56 5.43
CA LEU A 38 -0.77 16.37 4.61
C LEU A 38 -0.61 15.12 5.46
N ARG A 39 -1.61 14.25 5.39
CA ARG A 39 -1.62 12.94 6.03
C ARG A 39 -2.20 11.91 5.08
N ASP A 40 -1.72 10.69 5.15
CA ASP A 40 -2.44 9.55 4.58
C ASP A 40 -3.23 8.88 5.69
N MET A 41 -4.43 8.44 5.36
CA MET A 41 -5.38 7.84 6.28
C MET A 41 -5.77 6.48 5.77
N LEU A 42 -5.67 5.46 6.63
CA LEU A 42 -6.32 4.17 6.43
C LEU A 42 -7.45 4.08 7.45
N TRP A 43 -8.71 3.90 7.02
CA TRP A 43 -9.83 3.75 7.94
C TRP A 43 -10.84 2.70 7.48
N LEU A 44 -11.69 2.24 8.40
CA LEU A 44 -12.80 1.33 8.13
C LEU A 44 -14.12 2.11 8.15
N GLU A 45 -14.84 2.10 7.03
CA GLU A 45 -16.17 2.72 6.87
C GLU A 45 -17.09 1.73 6.16
N ASP A 46 -18.27 1.47 6.72
CA ASP A 46 -19.28 0.56 6.14
C ASP A 46 -18.76 -0.83 5.71
N GLY A 47 -17.76 -1.36 6.43
CA GLY A 47 -17.16 -2.67 6.15
C GLY A 47 -16.09 -2.65 5.06
N VAL A 48 -15.70 -1.49 4.57
CA VAL A 48 -14.66 -1.29 3.56
C VAL A 48 -13.48 -0.55 4.18
N TYR A 49 -12.28 -1.06 3.94
CA TYR A 49 -11.03 -0.40 4.31
C TYR A 49 -10.64 0.58 3.21
N CYS A 50 -10.65 1.86 3.56
CA CYS A 50 -10.32 2.97 2.70
C CYS A 50 -8.91 3.46 3.01
N PHE A 51 -8.13 3.74 1.97
CA PHE A 51 -6.84 4.42 2.06
C PHE A 51 -6.89 5.63 1.13
N ASP A 52 -6.72 6.84 1.67
CA ASP A 52 -6.74 8.11 0.93
C ASP A 52 -5.92 9.19 1.66
N GLU A 53 -5.68 10.30 0.96
CA GLU A 53 -5.05 11.49 1.51
C GLU A 53 -6.05 12.42 2.22
N GLU A 54 -5.66 12.89 3.41
CA GLU A 54 -6.24 14.02 4.12
C GLU A 54 -5.38 15.27 3.87
N GLU A 55 -5.96 16.26 3.20
CA GLU A 55 -5.35 17.56 3.02
C GLU A 55 -6.11 18.61 3.84
N ARG A 56 -5.42 19.29 4.76
CA ARG A 56 -6.00 20.38 5.59
C ARG A 56 -7.25 19.97 6.40
N GLY A 57 -7.35 18.71 6.82
CA GLY A 57 -8.46 18.19 7.62
C GLY A 57 -9.66 17.71 6.81
N GLU A 58 -9.56 17.68 5.49
CA GLU A 58 -10.56 17.09 4.59
C GLU A 58 -9.97 15.86 3.91
N VAL A 59 -10.60 14.71 4.12
CA VAL A 59 -10.25 13.45 3.43
C VAL A 59 -10.84 13.49 2.02
N ARG A 60 -9.99 13.40 1.00
CA ARG A 60 -10.45 13.26 -0.39
C ARG A 60 -10.79 11.80 -0.67
N ARG A 61 -12.03 11.43 -0.36
CA ARG A 61 -12.51 10.05 -0.45
C ARG A 61 -12.57 9.52 -1.90
N GLY A 62 -12.26 8.23 -2.06
CA GLY A 62 -12.46 7.49 -3.30
C GLY A 62 -11.37 7.75 -4.34
N GLY A 63 -10.21 8.27 -3.91
CA GLY A 63 -9.12 8.66 -4.79
C GLY A 63 -8.06 7.57 -4.97
N MET A 64 -7.62 6.94 -3.88
CA MET A 64 -6.48 6.04 -3.90
C MET A 64 -6.88 4.58 -3.88
N PHE A 65 -7.44 4.05 -2.79
CA PHE A 65 -7.75 2.61 -2.74
C PHE A 65 -8.81 2.26 -1.69
N ASN A 66 -9.81 1.48 -2.06
CA ASN A 66 -10.83 0.95 -1.16
C ASN A 66 -10.98 -0.56 -1.37
N SER A 67 -11.08 -1.35 -0.31
CA SER A 67 -11.29 -2.80 -0.43
C SER A 67 -11.96 -3.38 0.80
N PRO A 68 -12.80 -4.43 0.67
CA PRO A 68 -13.23 -5.21 1.84
C PRO A 68 -12.06 -5.95 2.53
N SER A 69 -10.89 -6.05 1.88
CA SER A 69 -9.71 -6.74 2.40
C SER A 69 -8.72 -5.79 3.06
N ILE A 70 -8.55 -5.92 4.38
CA ILE A 70 -7.50 -5.20 5.11
C ILE A 70 -6.10 -5.54 4.58
N ASP A 71 -5.88 -6.80 4.17
CA ASP A 71 -4.58 -7.26 3.66
C ASP A 71 -4.17 -6.50 2.39
N LEU A 72 -5.11 -6.33 1.45
CA LEU A 72 -4.86 -5.56 0.23
C LEU A 72 -4.60 -4.10 0.56
N THR A 73 -5.44 -3.48 1.38
CA THR A 73 -5.29 -2.06 1.75
C THR A 73 -3.95 -1.81 2.49
N GLN A 74 -3.52 -2.74 3.34
CA GLN A 74 -2.21 -2.70 4.01
C GLN A 74 -1.04 -2.78 3.03
N LYS A 75 -1.12 -3.67 2.02
CA LYS A 75 -0.11 -3.77 0.95
C LYS A 75 -0.02 -2.48 0.14
N VAL A 76 -1.15 -1.89 -0.24
CA VAL A 76 -1.19 -0.62 -0.99
C VAL A 76 -0.60 0.52 -0.15
N MET A 77 -1.04 0.66 1.10
CA MET A 77 -0.50 1.66 2.03
C MET A 77 1.01 1.53 2.20
N LEU A 78 1.50 0.30 2.43
CA LEU A 78 2.92 0.04 2.58
C LEU A 78 3.68 0.39 1.29
N ASN A 79 3.20 -0.07 0.13
CA ASN A 79 3.85 0.21 -1.15
C ASN A 79 3.88 1.71 -1.49
N TYR A 80 2.84 2.46 -1.10
CA TYR A 80 2.79 3.92 -1.29
C TYR A 80 3.86 4.65 -0.45
N THR A 81 4.06 4.18 0.78
CA THR A 81 4.88 4.87 1.79
C THR A 81 6.32 4.38 1.88
N VAL A 82 6.63 3.21 1.30
CA VAL A 82 7.93 2.53 1.43
C VAL A 82 9.12 3.37 0.98
N SER A 83 8.93 4.25 0.00
CA SER A 83 9.95 5.19 -0.47
C SER A 83 10.58 5.98 0.68
N ILE A 84 9.77 6.38 1.66
CA ILE A 84 10.17 7.16 2.84
C ILE A 84 11.06 6.30 3.75
N LEU A 85 10.61 5.08 4.03
CA LEU A 85 11.33 4.14 4.88
C LEU A 85 12.70 3.82 4.28
N ARG A 86 12.74 3.40 3.01
CA ARG A 86 14.00 3.01 2.35
C ARG A 86 14.97 4.16 2.21
N HIS A 87 14.47 5.37 1.91
CA HIS A 87 15.30 6.57 1.92
C HIS A 87 15.90 6.85 3.30
N ALA A 88 15.10 6.75 4.37
CA ALA A 88 15.58 6.99 5.74
C ALA A 88 16.61 5.95 6.21
N LEU A 89 16.51 4.71 5.71
CA LEU A 89 17.49 3.64 5.92
C LEU A 89 18.76 3.78 5.05
N GLY A 90 18.80 4.74 4.12
CA GLY A 90 19.92 4.93 3.20
C GLY A 90 20.04 3.84 2.13
N PHE A 91 18.94 3.18 1.80
CA PHE A 91 18.92 2.10 0.80
C PHE A 91 18.61 2.62 -0.61
N GLU A 92 19.04 1.85 -1.60
CA GLU A 92 18.70 2.07 -3.00
C GLU A 92 17.19 1.95 -3.24
N SER A 93 16.68 2.63 -4.27
CA SER A 93 15.27 2.57 -4.65
C SER A 93 14.86 1.14 -5.01
N LEU A 94 13.61 0.80 -4.69
CA LEU A 94 13.02 -0.51 -4.99
C LEU A 94 11.53 -0.31 -5.26
N GLY A 95 11.19 0.10 -6.47
CA GLY A 95 9.80 0.23 -6.93
C GLY A 95 9.27 -1.05 -7.58
N LEU A 96 8.06 -1.45 -7.22
CA LEU A 96 7.32 -2.53 -7.87
C LEU A 96 6.81 -2.13 -9.26
N PRO A 97 6.46 -3.10 -10.12
CA PRO A 97 5.70 -2.85 -11.34
C PRO A 97 4.35 -2.20 -11.02
N MET A 98 3.95 -1.22 -11.83
CA MET A 98 2.80 -0.34 -11.56
C MET A 98 1.89 -0.09 -12.75
N GLU A 99 2.31 -0.49 -13.95
CA GLU A 99 1.53 -0.36 -15.19
C GLU A 99 0.89 -1.71 -15.56
N GLU A 100 -0.29 -1.69 -16.17
CA GLU A 100 -1.05 -2.90 -16.51
C GLU A 100 -0.24 -3.87 -17.39
N ASP A 101 0.57 -3.36 -18.31
CA ASP A 101 1.43 -4.18 -19.18
C ASP A 101 2.58 -4.88 -18.43
N GLU A 102 2.82 -4.51 -17.17
CA GLU A 102 3.77 -5.16 -16.27
C GLU A 102 3.12 -6.20 -15.34
N LEU A 103 1.83 -6.53 -15.54
CA LEU A 103 1.18 -7.59 -14.80
C LEU A 103 1.89 -8.95 -14.99
N PRO A 104 1.96 -9.79 -13.93
CA PRO A 104 2.45 -11.15 -14.08
C PRO A 104 1.52 -11.94 -14.99
N ASN A 105 2.09 -12.86 -15.77
CA ASN A 105 1.35 -13.66 -16.75
C ASN A 105 0.09 -14.29 -16.16
N GLY A 106 -1.04 -14.06 -16.82
CA GLY A 106 -2.33 -14.66 -16.47
C GLY A 106 -3.15 -13.86 -15.46
N TRP A 107 -2.57 -12.81 -14.86
CA TRP A 107 -3.35 -11.81 -14.12
C TRP A 107 -4.04 -10.84 -15.07
N ARG A 108 -5.21 -10.36 -14.68
CA ARG A 108 -6.02 -9.41 -15.47
C ARG A 108 -6.63 -8.36 -14.57
N LEU A 109 -6.55 -7.12 -15.02
CA LEU A 109 -7.17 -5.99 -14.36
C LEU A 109 -8.60 -5.79 -14.87
N GLN A 110 -9.55 -5.62 -13.94
CA GLN A 110 -10.95 -5.37 -14.27
C GLN A 110 -11.27 -3.89 -14.14
N GLU A 111 -11.79 -3.32 -15.22
CA GLU A 111 -12.21 -1.94 -15.30
C GLU A 111 -13.73 -1.81 -15.14
N ALA A 112 -14.15 -0.76 -14.45
CA ALA A 112 -15.53 -0.29 -14.42
C ALA A 112 -15.66 1.03 -15.19
N PRO A 113 -16.88 1.41 -15.59
CA PRO A 113 -17.13 2.73 -16.17
C PRO A 113 -16.58 3.86 -15.29
N ILE A 114 -16.16 4.97 -15.92
CA ILE A 114 -15.60 6.16 -15.25
C ILE A 114 -14.14 5.95 -14.77
N TRP A 115 -13.31 5.27 -15.56
CA TRP A 115 -11.85 5.15 -15.35
C TRP A 115 -11.48 4.65 -13.93
N ARG A 116 -12.18 3.62 -13.46
CA ARG A 116 -11.93 2.97 -12.17
C ARG A 116 -11.57 1.52 -12.39
N TYR A 117 -10.63 1.03 -11.58
CA TYR A 117 -10.31 -0.38 -11.49
C TYR A 117 -11.02 -0.97 -10.28
N VAL A 118 -11.68 -2.11 -10.47
CA VAL A 118 -12.58 -2.68 -9.46
C VAL A 118 -12.21 -4.08 -8.99
N ALA A 119 -11.39 -4.78 -9.77
CA ALA A 119 -10.86 -6.06 -9.34
C ALA A 119 -9.58 -6.44 -10.07
N LEU A 120 -8.88 -7.42 -9.51
CA LEU A 120 -7.78 -8.10 -10.16
C LEU A 120 -8.04 -9.61 -10.12
N ASP A 121 -8.08 -10.23 -11.29
CA ASP A 121 -8.30 -11.67 -11.45
C ASP A 121 -6.98 -12.39 -11.68
N GLY A 122 -6.76 -13.48 -10.95
CA GLY A 122 -5.59 -14.32 -11.11
C GLY A 122 -5.81 -15.51 -12.06
N PRO A 123 -4.72 -16.16 -12.49
CA PRO A 123 -4.76 -17.23 -13.47
C PRO A 123 -5.44 -18.52 -12.99
N ASN A 124 -5.60 -18.72 -11.68
CA ASN A 124 -6.18 -19.94 -11.08
C ASN A 124 -7.56 -19.69 -10.45
N GLY A 125 -8.20 -18.55 -10.77
CA GLY A 125 -9.50 -18.18 -10.23
C GLY A 125 -9.45 -17.32 -8.97
N GLU A 126 -8.29 -16.75 -8.65
CA GLU A 126 -8.16 -15.71 -7.64
C GLU A 126 -8.97 -14.47 -8.05
N HIS A 127 -9.64 -13.83 -7.08
CA HIS A 127 -10.39 -12.60 -7.30
C HIS A 127 -10.12 -11.62 -6.16
N LEU A 128 -9.54 -10.48 -6.49
CA LEU A 128 -9.22 -9.42 -5.54
C LEU A 128 -10.17 -8.25 -5.76
N ASP A 129 -11.14 -8.06 -4.86
CA ASP A 129 -12.09 -6.96 -4.90
C ASP A 129 -11.50 -5.66 -4.35
N PHE A 130 -11.63 -4.56 -5.10
CA PHE A 130 -11.25 -3.22 -4.65
C PHE A 130 -11.92 -2.12 -5.46
N GLU A 131 -11.58 -0.86 -5.19
CA GLU A 131 -11.89 0.29 -6.04
C GLU A 131 -10.71 1.26 -5.99
N THR A 132 -10.16 1.60 -7.16
CA THR A 132 -9.05 2.56 -7.27
C THR A 132 -9.11 3.35 -8.57
N SER A 133 -8.52 4.56 -8.57
CA SER A 133 -8.41 5.43 -9.74
C SER A 133 -7.15 5.17 -10.60
N GLY A 134 -6.24 4.29 -10.17
CA GLY A 134 -4.97 4.12 -10.87
C GLY A 134 -4.31 2.75 -10.69
N GLU A 135 -3.74 2.25 -11.79
CA GLU A 135 -3.03 0.96 -11.88
C GLU A 135 -1.93 0.82 -10.83
N ARG A 136 -1.24 1.92 -10.51
CA ARG A 136 -0.17 1.97 -9.51
C ARG A 136 -0.56 1.45 -8.12
N PHE A 137 -1.85 1.46 -7.80
CA PHE A 137 -2.36 0.97 -6.53
C PHE A 137 -2.77 -0.51 -6.57
N CYS A 138 -3.03 -1.08 -7.74
CA CYS A 138 -3.55 -2.45 -7.86
C CYS A 138 -2.62 -3.42 -8.60
N VAL A 139 -1.83 -2.98 -9.58
CA VAL A 139 -0.86 -3.83 -10.30
C VAL A 139 0.16 -4.48 -9.35
N PRO A 140 0.74 -3.77 -8.35
CA PRO A 140 1.63 -4.41 -7.38
C PRO A 140 0.99 -5.58 -6.62
N LEU A 141 -0.33 -5.58 -6.43
CA LEU A 141 -1.02 -6.64 -5.68
C LEU A 141 -0.92 -8.00 -6.37
N ALA A 142 -0.84 -8.02 -7.71
CA ALA A 142 -0.61 -9.24 -8.50
C ALA A 142 0.72 -9.93 -8.12
N TRP A 143 1.77 -9.12 -7.95
CA TRP A 143 3.11 -9.58 -7.60
C TRP A 143 3.24 -9.95 -6.12
N LEU A 144 2.32 -9.47 -5.29
CA LEU A 144 2.32 -9.58 -3.83
C LEU A 144 1.18 -10.46 -3.30
N TYR A 145 0.48 -11.20 -4.16
CA TYR A 145 -0.73 -11.95 -3.81
C TYR A 145 -0.50 -12.88 -2.59
N ASP A 146 0.50 -13.74 -2.67
CA ASP A 146 0.85 -14.72 -1.62
C ASP A 146 1.78 -14.17 -0.51
N VAL A 147 2.09 -12.87 -0.54
CA VAL A 147 3.01 -12.24 0.43
C VAL A 147 2.20 -11.59 1.54
N SER A 148 2.55 -11.79 2.81
CA SER A 148 1.88 -11.04 3.89
C SER A 148 2.40 -9.59 4.01
N PRO A 149 1.60 -8.63 4.51
CA PRO A 149 2.05 -7.27 4.77
C PRO A 149 3.32 -7.19 5.65
N SER A 150 3.41 -8.00 6.71
CA SER A 150 4.62 -8.05 7.56
C SER A 150 5.84 -8.60 6.81
N GLU A 151 5.69 -9.68 6.04
CA GLU A 151 6.77 -10.21 5.20
C GLU A 151 7.25 -9.15 4.20
N LEU A 152 6.32 -8.44 3.57
CA LEU A 152 6.62 -7.36 2.65
C LEU A 152 7.41 -6.24 3.33
N LEU A 153 6.98 -5.79 4.52
CA LEU A 153 7.66 -4.76 5.30
C LEU A 153 9.09 -5.17 5.64
N HIS A 154 9.29 -6.38 6.19
CA HIS A 154 10.62 -6.89 6.50
C HIS A 154 11.51 -6.96 5.27
N THR A 155 10.95 -7.37 4.14
CA THR A 155 11.68 -7.44 2.88
C THR A 155 12.14 -6.06 2.42
N TYR A 156 11.29 -5.04 2.53
CA TYR A 156 11.68 -3.67 2.25
C TYR A 156 12.73 -3.08 3.21
N MET A 157 12.85 -3.65 4.42
CA MET A 157 13.91 -3.33 5.38
C MET A 157 15.24 -4.04 5.10
N LEU A 158 15.34 -4.86 4.05
CA LEU A 158 16.61 -5.41 3.57
C LEU A 158 17.25 -4.47 2.55
N PRO A 159 18.58 -4.25 2.59
CA PRO A 159 19.26 -3.35 1.65
C PRO A 159 18.93 -3.65 0.18
N ASP A 160 18.94 -4.93 -0.18
CA ASP A 160 18.70 -5.42 -1.54
C ASP A 160 17.28 -5.96 -1.76
N GLY A 161 16.37 -5.81 -0.80
CA GLY A 161 15.01 -6.32 -0.91
C GLY A 161 14.87 -7.84 -0.87
N GLY A 162 15.91 -8.60 -0.51
CA GLY A 162 15.82 -10.05 -0.36
C GLY A 162 15.37 -10.81 -1.62
N PRO A 163 15.11 -12.12 -1.54
CA PRO A 163 14.73 -12.91 -2.71
C PRO A 163 13.42 -12.47 -3.36
N LEU A 164 12.49 -11.91 -2.58
CA LEU A 164 11.18 -11.50 -3.05
C LEU A 164 11.24 -10.23 -3.93
N LEU A 165 12.03 -9.22 -3.53
CA LEU A 165 12.00 -7.90 -4.17
C LEU A 165 13.29 -7.54 -4.95
N ARG A 166 14.41 -8.26 -4.74
CA ARG A 166 15.72 -7.93 -5.35
C ARG A 166 15.69 -7.75 -6.87
N ARG A 167 14.80 -8.44 -7.57
CA ARG A 167 14.65 -8.30 -9.04
C ARG A 167 14.25 -6.88 -9.49
N TRP A 168 13.75 -6.05 -8.57
CA TRP A 168 13.36 -4.66 -8.82
C TRP A 168 14.24 -3.65 -8.09
N LEU A 169 15.38 -4.07 -7.53
CA LEU A 169 16.36 -3.15 -6.96
C LEU A 169 16.84 -2.15 -8.03
N GLY A 170 16.90 -0.87 -7.66
CA GLY A 170 17.22 0.23 -8.56
C GLY A 170 16.01 0.80 -9.31
N ARG A 171 14.84 0.13 -9.33
CA ARG A 171 13.64 0.74 -9.91
C ARG A 171 13.18 1.95 -9.10
N PRO A 172 12.75 3.05 -9.75
CA PRO A 172 12.24 4.23 -9.06
C PRO A 172 10.89 3.95 -8.42
N TYR A 173 10.56 4.71 -7.38
CA TYR A 173 9.19 4.79 -6.87
C TYR A 173 8.39 5.77 -7.73
N TRP A 174 7.11 5.50 -7.95
CA TRP A 174 6.18 6.50 -8.47
C TRP A 174 5.36 7.08 -7.31
N ARG A 175 5.24 8.41 -7.28
CA ARG A 175 4.32 9.16 -6.42
C ARG A 175 3.31 9.87 -7.30
#